data_AF-A0A1I7AKL6-F1
#
_entry.id   AF-A0A1I7AKL6-F1
#
_cell.length_a   1.000
_cell.length_b   1.000
_cell.length_c   1.000
_cell.angle_alpha   90.00
_cell.angle_beta   90.00
_cell.angle_gamma   90.00
#
_symmetry.space_group_name_H-M   'P 1'
#
loop_
_entity.id
_entity.type
_entity.pdbx_description
1 polymer ?
#
loop_
_entity_poly.entity_id
_entity_poly.type
_entity_poly.pdbx_seq_one_letter_code
_entity_poly.pdbx_strand_id
1 'polypeptide(L)'
;MSVDWKIEIVECGEIVQDEDETVPQDEAERQWNRYVELADSVSGDEGSEAVVPIVSSLKVRYDYGAYQAAYGALERFPPADLGKGVAWAAEELTRIPYDQSGVVLVTVARSPAGAVEAFNEAVKSVPGDVRSRLRDVVDFHESNEWLAEDEDKGIIKVPRE
;
A
#
# COMPACT_ATOMS: atom_id res chain seq x y z
N MET A 1 -9.63 -23.44 12.29
CA MET A 1 -8.27 -22.94 11.96
C MET A 1 -8.45 -21.46 11.67
N SER A 2 -7.78 -20.57 12.40
CA SER A 2 -7.78 -19.16 12.03
C SER A 2 -7.12 -19.07 10.67
N VAL A 3 -7.80 -18.53 9.66
CA VAL A 3 -7.12 -18.10 8.45
C VAL A 3 -6.12 -17.03 8.88
N ASP A 4 -4.92 -17.06 8.31
CA ASP A 4 -3.95 -15.99 8.51
C ASP A 4 -4.49 -14.74 7.83
N TRP A 5 -4.82 -13.71 8.62
CA TRP A 5 -5.44 -12.48 8.12
C TRP A 5 -4.62 -11.83 7.01
N LYS A 6 -3.29 -12.02 7.02
CA LYS A 6 -2.37 -11.50 6.00
C LYS A 6 -2.63 -12.11 4.63
N ILE A 7 -3.05 -13.37 4.58
CA ILE A 7 -3.43 -14.04 3.33
C ILE A 7 -4.83 -13.60 2.93
N GLU A 8 -5.75 -13.61 3.89
CA GLU A 8 -7.16 -13.31 3.66
C GLU A 8 -7.38 -11.89 3.12
N ILE A 9 -6.69 -10.88 3.67
CA ILE A 9 -6.85 -9.49 3.21
C ILE A 9 -6.40 -9.32 1.76
N VAL A 10 -5.38 -10.06 1.31
CA VAL A 10 -4.89 -10.02 -0.07
C VAL A 10 -5.89 -10.67 -1.03
N GLU A 11 -6.53 -11.76 -0.60
CA GLU A 11 -7.61 -12.41 -1.36
C GLU A 11 -8.84 -11.49 -1.44
N CYS A 12 -9.25 -10.89 -0.32
CA CYS A 12 -10.35 -9.93 -0.26
C CYS A 12 -10.07 -8.61 -1.03
N GLY A 13 -8.82 -8.32 -1.38
CA GLY A 13 -8.45 -7.15 -2.18
C GLY A 13 -9.00 -7.16 -3.61
N GLU A 14 -9.51 -8.31 -4.08
CA GLU A 14 -10.25 -8.43 -5.34
C GLU A 14 -11.71 -7.99 -5.15
N ILE A 15 -11.88 -6.73 -4.75
CA ILE A 15 -13.18 -6.18 -4.39
C ILE A 15 -14.07 -6.10 -5.64
N VAL A 16 -15.26 -6.69 -5.55
CA VAL A 16 -16.26 -6.65 -6.62
C VAL A 16 -16.59 -5.20 -6.95
N GLN A 17 -16.45 -4.83 -8.22
CA GLN A 17 -16.73 -3.47 -8.70
C GLN A 17 -18.22 -3.33 -9.06
N ASP A 18 -18.75 -2.12 -8.96
CA ASP A 18 -20.18 -1.82 -9.26
C ASP A 18 -20.64 -2.30 -10.66
N GLU A 19 -19.72 -2.38 -11.62
CA GLU A 19 -19.99 -2.84 -12.98
C GLU A 19 -20.03 -4.38 -13.13
N ASP A 20 -19.62 -5.13 -12.10
CA ASP A 20 -19.61 -6.59 -12.12
C ASP A 20 -20.98 -7.15 -11.68
N GLU A 21 -21.84 -7.39 -12.65
CA GLU A 21 -23.16 -8.00 -12.44
C GLU A 21 -23.10 -9.55 -12.27
N THR A 22 -21.91 -10.16 -12.31
CA THR A 22 -21.76 -11.63 -12.20
C THR A 22 -21.78 -12.13 -10.76
N VAL A 23 -21.52 -11.24 -9.80
CA VAL A 23 -21.55 -11.54 -8.37
C VAL A 23 -22.84 -10.98 -7.75
N PRO A 24 -23.60 -11.79 -6.99
CA PRO A 24 -24.77 -11.27 -6.27
C PRO A 24 -24.40 -10.14 -5.30
N GLN A 25 -25.25 -9.12 -5.20
CA GLN A 25 -24.98 -7.94 -4.36
C GLN A 25 -24.66 -8.30 -2.90
N ASP A 26 -25.41 -9.24 -2.29
CA ASP A 26 -25.16 -9.69 -0.91
C ASP A 26 -23.76 -10.30 -0.74
N GLU A 27 -23.24 -10.96 -1.78
CA GLU A 27 -21.90 -11.55 -1.77
C GLU A 27 -20.82 -10.47 -1.94
N ALA A 28 -21.05 -9.50 -2.83
CA ALA A 28 -20.17 -8.34 -2.99
C ALA A 28 -20.05 -7.54 -1.69
N GLU A 29 -21.18 -7.24 -1.04
CA GLU A 29 -21.22 -6.55 0.26
C GLU A 29 -20.53 -7.36 1.37
N ARG A 30 -20.71 -8.69 1.38
CA ARG A 30 -20.02 -9.57 2.34
C ARG A 30 -18.50 -9.52 2.17
N GLN A 31 -18.01 -9.58 0.93
CA GLN A 31 -16.58 -9.52 0.63
C GLN A 31 -15.98 -8.16 1.01
N TRP A 32 -16.68 -7.08 0.64
CA TRP A 32 -16.29 -5.71 1.01
C TRP A 32 -16.21 -5.54 2.53
N ASN A 33 -17.25 -5.96 3.27
CA ASN A 33 -17.27 -5.87 4.73
C ASN A 33 -16.15 -6.69 5.37
N ARG A 34 -15.83 -7.86 4.80
CA ARG A 34 -14.73 -8.69 5.31
C ARG A 34 -13.37 -8.03 5.09
N TYR A 35 -13.15 -7.41 3.94
CA TYR A 35 -11.95 -6.62 3.67
C TYR A 35 -11.76 -5.52 4.72
N VAL A 36 -12.82 -4.73 4.96
CA VAL A 36 -12.80 -3.63 5.93
C VAL A 36 -12.56 -4.15 7.34
N GLU A 37 -13.23 -5.22 7.76
CA GLU A 37 -13.02 -5.85 9.07
C GLU A 37 -11.56 -6.26 9.28
N LEU A 38 -10.94 -6.88 8.26
CA LEU A 38 -9.54 -7.30 8.31
C LEU A 38 -8.61 -6.08 8.44
N ALA A 39 -8.80 -5.06 7.60
CA ALA A 39 -8.00 -3.84 7.67
C ALA A 39 -8.18 -3.10 9.01
N ASP A 40 -9.40 -3.02 9.55
CA ASP A 40 -9.66 -2.39 10.84
C ASP A 40 -9.16 -3.19 12.04
N SER A 41 -8.97 -4.50 11.88
CA SER A 41 -8.36 -5.34 12.91
C SER A 41 -6.87 -5.09 13.11
N VAL A 42 -6.19 -4.49 12.12
CA VAL A 42 -4.76 -4.16 12.18
C VAL A 42 -4.52 -3.03 13.18
N SER A 43 -3.67 -3.31 14.16
CA SER A 43 -3.39 -2.42 15.28
C SER A 43 -2.15 -1.55 15.08
N GLY A 44 -1.24 -1.98 14.21
CA GLY A 44 0.05 -1.34 13.91
C GLY A 44 1.23 -1.95 14.68
N ASP A 45 1.00 -2.86 15.62
CA ASP A 45 2.03 -3.54 16.42
C ASP A 45 2.55 -4.85 15.80
N GLU A 46 2.03 -5.24 14.64
CA GLU A 46 2.36 -6.48 13.94
C GLU A 46 3.75 -6.44 13.27
N GLY A 47 4.39 -5.26 13.25
CA GLY A 47 5.71 -5.01 12.67
C GLY A 47 5.71 -4.82 11.15
N SER A 48 6.87 -4.43 10.60
CA SER A 48 6.98 -4.01 9.19
C SER A 48 6.54 -5.07 8.17
N GLU A 49 6.58 -6.36 8.52
CA GLU A 49 6.15 -7.46 7.62
C GLU A 49 4.64 -7.44 7.36
N ALA A 50 3.84 -6.88 8.26
CA ALA A 50 2.39 -6.81 8.13
C ALA A 50 1.92 -5.70 7.18
N VAL A 51 2.79 -4.76 6.81
CA VAL A 51 2.50 -3.71 5.82
C VAL A 51 2.35 -4.29 4.41
N VAL A 52 3.16 -5.30 4.08
CA VAL A 52 3.19 -5.92 2.74
C VAL A 52 1.83 -6.45 2.31
N PRO A 53 1.11 -7.29 3.08
CA PRO A 53 -0.21 -7.79 2.68
C PRO A 53 -1.26 -6.68 2.55
N ILE A 54 -1.17 -5.60 3.35
CA ILE A 54 -2.09 -4.45 3.23
C ILE A 54 -1.88 -3.76 1.88
N VAL A 55 -0.63 -3.44 1.51
CA VAL A 55 -0.31 -2.85 0.19
C VAL A 55 -0.68 -3.78 -0.95
N SER A 56 -0.41 -5.09 -0.81
CA SER A 56 -0.72 -6.11 -1.82
C SER A 56 -2.22 -6.29 -2.06
N SER A 57 -3.05 -5.85 -1.11
CA SER A 57 -4.51 -5.94 -1.20
C SER A 57 -5.16 -4.81 -2.03
N LEU A 58 -4.39 -3.77 -2.39
CA LEU A 58 -4.90 -2.60 -3.11
C LEU A 58 -5.02 -2.84 -4.64
N LYS A 59 -5.73 -3.89 -5.06
CA LYS A 59 -5.72 -4.40 -6.44
C LYS A 59 -6.65 -3.66 -7.43
N VAL A 60 -7.83 -3.22 -6.98
CA VAL A 60 -8.82 -2.53 -7.82
C VAL A 60 -8.60 -1.02 -7.92
N ARG A 61 -9.06 -0.41 -9.01
CA ARG A 61 -8.87 1.03 -9.26
C ARG A 61 -9.88 1.90 -8.51
N TYR A 62 -11.14 1.47 -8.44
CA TYR A 62 -12.25 2.28 -7.94
C TYR A 62 -12.94 1.60 -6.75
N ASP A 63 -12.39 1.81 -5.54
CA ASP A 63 -13.13 1.54 -4.31
C ASP A 63 -12.57 2.37 -3.14
N TYR A 64 -12.89 3.67 -3.16
CA TYR A 64 -12.40 4.61 -2.16
C TYR A 64 -12.90 4.30 -0.74
N GLY A 65 -13.99 3.54 -0.59
CA GLY A 65 -14.55 3.18 0.72
C GLY A 65 -13.74 2.07 1.42
N ALA A 66 -13.49 0.97 0.71
CA ALA A 66 -12.72 -0.14 1.27
C ALA A 66 -11.28 0.28 1.59
N TYR A 67 -10.62 0.97 0.67
CA TYR A 67 -9.21 1.31 0.84
C TYR A 67 -8.96 2.38 1.88
N GLN A 68 -9.96 3.19 2.26
CA GLN A 68 -9.82 4.06 3.44
C GLN A 68 -9.50 3.25 4.70
N ALA A 69 -10.06 2.05 4.86
CA ALA A 69 -9.72 1.17 5.98
C ALA A 69 -8.27 0.68 5.88
N ALA A 70 -7.81 0.30 4.69
CA ALA A 70 -6.42 -0.11 4.47
C ALA A 70 -5.42 1.03 4.69
N TYR A 71 -5.73 2.25 4.23
CA TYR A 71 -4.91 3.44 4.49
C TYR A 71 -4.89 3.79 5.97
N GLY A 72 -6.05 3.75 6.63
CA GLY A 72 -6.13 3.89 8.09
C GLY A 72 -5.31 2.83 8.83
N ALA A 73 -5.25 1.60 8.33
CA ALA A 73 -4.39 0.55 8.88
C ALA A 73 -2.90 0.88 8.71
N LEU A 74 -2.47 1.35 7.54
CA LEU A 74 -1.09 1.77 7.28
C LEU A 74 -0.66 2.90 8.22
N GLU A 75 -1.54 3.89 8.46
CA GLU A 75 -1.27 5.03 9.33
C GLU A 75 -1.11 4.66 10.82
N ARG A 76 -1.55 3.47 11.24
CA ARG A 76 -1.40 2.98 12.63
C ARG A 76 0.00 2.44 12.92
N PHE A 77 0.76 2.04 11.90
CA PHE A 77 2.11 1.50 12.10
C PHE A 77 3.06 2.57 12.64
N PRO A 78 4.01 2.20 13.52
CA PRO A 78 5.14 3.06 13.84
C PRO A 78 5.84 3.55 12.57
N PRO A 79 6.26 4.83 12.46
CA PRO A 79 6.80 5.37 11.22
C PRO A 79 7.90 4.51 10.59
N ALA A 80 8.84 4.01 11.39
CA ALA A 80 9.92 3.16 10.91
C ALA A 80 9.43 1.82 10.32
N ASP A 81 8.40 1.21 10.94
CA ASP A 81 7.79 -0.03 10.44
C ASP A 81 7.00 0.22 9.16
N LEU A 82 6.24 1.31 9.10
CA LEU A 82 5.56 1.74 7.88
C LEU A 82 6.55 1.90 6.72
N GLY A 83 7.58 2.73 6.90
CA GLY A 83 8.55 3.01 5.84
C GLY A 83 9.29 1.76 5.36
N LYS A 84 9.77 0.94 6.30
CA LYS A 84 10.45 -0.31 5.99
C LYS A 84 9.53 -1.32 5.30
N GLY A 85 8.29 -1.44 5.78
CA GLY A 85 7.29 -2.34 5.21
C GLY A 85 6.86 -1.96 3.80
N VAL A 86 6.69 -0.67 3.53
CA VAL A 86 6.39 -0.15 2.18
C VAL A 86 7.56 -0.41 1.23
N ALA A 87 8.81 -0.27 1.68
CA ALA A 87 9.97 -0.65 0.87
C ALA A 87 10.02 -2.16 0.57
N TRP A 88 9.57 -3.01 1.50
CA TRP A 88 9.45 -4.45 1.27
C TRP A 88 8.30 -4.81 0.32
N ALA A 89 7.27 -3.98 0.25
CA ALA A 89 6.18 -4.09 -0.71
C ALA A 89 6.54 -3.53 -2.11
N ALA A 90 7.82 -3.24 -2.40
CA ALA A 90 8.27 -2.62 -3.64
C ALA A 90 7.74 -3.28 -4.91
N GLU A 91 7.75 -4.61 -4.99
CA GLU A 91 7.23 -5.31 -6.18
C GLU A 91 5.73 -5.05 -6.37
N GLU A 92 4.96 -5.07 -5.28
CA GLU A 92 3.51 -4.91 -5.33
C GLU A 92 3.12 -3.45 -5.62
N LEU A 93 3.87 -2.47 -5.12
CA LEU A 93 3.72 -1.06 -5.50
C LEU A 93 3.83 -0.82 -7.01
N THR A 94 4.56 -1.68 -7.74
CA THR A 94 4.69 -1.59 -9.21
C THR A 94 3.56 -2.28 -9.96
N ARG A 95 2.68 -3.02 -9.26
CA ARG A 95 1.61 -3.82 -9.84
C ARG A 95 0.22 -3.30 -9.52
N ILE A 96 0.04 -2.70 -8.34
CA ILE A 96 -1.24 -2.08 -7.96
C ILE A 96 -1.52 -0.85 -8.83
N PRO A 97 -2.79 -0.40 -8.94
CA PRO A 97 -3.12 0.78 -9.71
C PRO A 97 -2.35 2.02 -9.23
N TYR A 98 -1.98 2.90 -10.18
CA TYR A 98 -1.15 4.08 -9.91
C TYR A 98 -1.71 4.94 -8.78
N ASP A 99 -3.02 5.21 -8.76
CA ASP A 99 -3.67 5.98 -7.70
C ASP A 99 -3.39 5.40 -6.31
N GLN A 100 -3.45 4.08 -6.15
CA GLN A 100 -3.24 3.43 -4.86
C GLN A 100 -1.75 3.46 -4.46
N SER A 101 -0.85 3.21 -5.41
CA SER A 101 0.59 3.34 -5.17
C SER A 101 0.96 4.77 -4.74
N GLY A 102 0.31 5.78 -5.32
CA GLY A 102 0.52 7.18 -5.00
C GLY A 102 0.08 7.52 -3.58
N VAL A 103 -1.11 7.04 -3.17
CA VAL A 103 -1.59 7.20 -1.79
C VAL A 103 -0.62 6.56 -0.78
N VAL A 104 -0.15 5.33 -1.03
CA VAL A 104 0.81 4.67 -0.13
C VAL A 104 2.12 5.45 -0.03
N LEU A 105 2.66 5.94 -1.16
CA LEU A 105 3.90 6.69 -1.19
C LEU A 105 3.78 8.04 -0.47
N VAL A 106 2.68 8.77 -0.66
CA VAL A 106 2.46 10.05 0.04
C VAL A 106 2.21 9.84 1.54
N THR A 107 1.56 8.74 1.94
CA THR A 107 1.45 8.36 3.37
C THR A 107 2.84 8.18 4.00
N VAL A 108 3.80 7.56 3.30
CA VAL A 108 5.19 7.48 3.79
C VAL A 108 5.88 8.84 3.79
N ALA A 109 5.75 9.63 2.71
CA ALA A 109 6.42 10.92 2.57
C ALA A 109 5.99 11.91 3.66
N ARG A 110 4.69 11.92 3.99
CA ARG A 110 4.06 12.82 4.97
C ARG A 110 3.96 12.24 6.38
N SER A 111 4.36 10.98 6.58
CA SER A 111 4.41 10.37 7.90
C SER A 111 5.38 11.11 8.83
N PRO A 112 5.16 11.08 10.16
CA PRO A 112 6.13 11.57 11.13
C PRO A 112 7.54 11.01 10.92
N ALA A 113 8.53 11.72 11.47
CA ALA A 113 9.95 11.43 11.28
C ALA A 113 10.28 9.95 11.53
N GLY A 114 11.07 9.37 10.61
CA GLY A 114 11.55 7.99 10.65
C GLY A 114 11.01 7.10 9.52
N ALA A 115 9.82 7.38 8.97
CA ALA A 115 9.28 6.56 7.88
C ALA A 115 10.10 6.65 6.59
N VAL A 116 10.33 7.87 6.11
CA VAL A 116 11.16 8.11 4.91
C VAL A 116 12.57 7.55 5.08
N GLU A 117 13.19 7.73 6.24
CA GLU A 117 14.54 7.21 6.52
C GLU A 117 14.57 5.68 6.47
N ALA A 118 13.60 5.03 7.11
CA ALA A 118 13.49 3.57 7.11
C ALA A 118 13.19 3.02 5.72
N PHE A 119 12.32 3.67 4.94
CA PHE A 119 12.07 3.32 3.55
C PHE A 119 13.35 3.42 2.71
N ASN A 120 14.03 4.57 2.76
CA ASN A 120 15.22 4.86 1.96
C ASN A 120 16.39 3.92 2.28
N GLU A 121 16.48 3.46 3.53
CA GLU A 121 17.46 2.44 3.91
C GLU A 121 17.06 1.06 3.41
N ALA A 122 15.81 0.64 3.65
CA ALA A 122 15.32 -0.69 3.30
C ALA A 122 15.29 -0.93 1.78
N VAL A 123 14.96 0.08 0.98
CA VAL A 123 14.86 -0.05 -0.47
C VAL A 123 16.19 -0.40 -1.13
N LYS A 124 17.34 -0.12 -0.48
CA LYS A 124 18.67 -0.52 -0.98
C LYS A 124 18.84 -2.03 -1.11
N SER A 125 18.09 -2.81 -0.33
CA SER A 125 18.14 -4.27 -0.34
C SER A 125 17.16 -4.92 -1.33
N VAL A 126 16.25 -4.13 -1.92
CA VAL A 126 15.30 -4.61 -2.94
C VAL A 126 16.06 -4.98 -4.22
N PRO A 127 15.69 -6.05 -4.95
CA PRO A 127 16.36 -6.43 -6.20
C PRO A 127 16.39 -5.28 -7.22
N GLY A 128 17.47 -5.20 -8.00
CA GLY A 128 17.77 -4.03 -8.84
C GLY A 128 16.73 -3.72 -9.92
N ASP A 129 16.17 -4.77 -10.54
CA ASP A 129 15.08 -4.66 -11.52
C ASP A 129 13.79 -4.13 -10.88
N VAL A 130 13.47 -4.57 -9.67
CA VAL A 130 12.33 -4.10 -8.88
C VAL A 130 12.53 -2.65 -8.46
N ARG A 131 13.73 -2.28 -7.99
CA ARG A 131 14.07 -0.88 -7.65
C ARG A 131 13.95 0.03 -8.87
N SER A 132 14.32 -0.44 -10.06
CA SER A 132 14.18 0.36 -11.27
C SER A 132 12.71 0.65 -11.57
N ARG A 133 11.85 -0.37 -11.53
CA ARG A 133 10.40 -0.21 -11.73
C ARG A 133 9.76 0.67 -10.67
N LEU A 134 10.15 0.50 -9.40
CA LEU A 134 9.66 1.34 -8.30
C LEU A 134 10.09 2.80 -8.48
N ARG A 135 11.29 3.05 -8.99
CA ARG A 135 11.71 4.42 -9.33
C ARG A 135 10.81 5.01 -10.39
N ASP A 136 10.48 4.26 -11.46
CA ASP A 136 9.60 4.78 -12.50
C ASP A 136 8.22 5.18 -11.95
N VAL A 137 7.71 4.44 -10.95
CA VAL A 137 6.49 4.81 -10.20
C VAL A 137 6.67 6.08 -9.39
N VAL A 138 7.78 6.22 -8.65
CA VAL A 138 8.07 7.43 -7.86
C VAL A 138 8.24 8.66 -8.78
N ASP A 139 9.04 8.54 -9.83
CA ASP A 139 9.30 9.61 -10.81
C ASP A 139 8.00 10.06 -11.49
N PHE A 140 7.08 9.13 -11.78
CA PHE A 140 5.75 9.44 -12.29
C PHE A 140 4.95 10.29 -11.29
N HIS A 141 4.88 9.88 -10.03
CA HIS A 141 4.11 10.59 -9.00
C HIS A 141 4.70 11.96 -8.65
N GLU A 142 6.02 12.10 -8.67
CA GLU A 142 6.69 13.39 -8.51
C GLU A 142 6.42 14.35 -9.69
N SER A 143 6.15 13.81 -10.88
CA SER A 143 5.94 14.62 -12.09
C SER A 143 4.48 14.98 -12.36
N ASN A 144 3.52 14.18 -11.88
CA ASN A 144 2.12 14.28 -12.31
C ASN A 144 1.12 14.46 -11.17
N GLU A 145 1.30 13.78 -10.03
CA GLU A 145 0.20 13.56 -9.09
C GLU A 145 0.68 13.63 -7.62
N TRP A 146 0.74 12.48 -6.94
CA TRP A 146 0.69 12.35 -5.49
C TRP A 146 1.93 12.87 -4.75
N LEU A 147 3.06 13.00 -5.43
CA LEU A 147 4.30 13.56 -4.89
C LEU A 147 4.71 14.83 -5.64
N ALA A 148 3.77 15.48 -6.37
CA ALA A 148 4.09 16.61 -7.22
C ALA A 148 4.29 17.93 -6.45
N GLU A 149 3.88 17.99 -5.19
CA GLU A 149 4.07 19.16 -4.33
C GLU A 149 5.55 19.30 -3.94
N ASP A 150 6.05 20.54 -3.86
CA ASP A 150 7.47 20.81 -3.58
C ASP A 150 7.94 20.23 -2.24
N GLU A 151 7.02 20.04 -1.30
CA GLU A 151 7.30 19.43 0.00
C GLU A 151 7.42 17.90 -0.03
N ASP A 152 6.91 17.22 -1.06
CA ASP A 152 6.95 15.76 -1.18
C ASP A 152 8.02 15.27 -2.18
N LYS A 153 8.40 16.14 -3.14
CA LYS A 153 9.40 15.83 -4.17
C LYS A 153 10.78 15.51 -3.62
N GLY A 154 11.39 14.44 -4.12
CA GLY A 154 12.77 14.04 -3.83
C GLY A 154 13.00 13.50 -2.42
N ILE A 155 11.93 13.30 -1.66
CA ILE A 155 11.96 12.75 -0.30
C ILE A 155 12.15 11.22 -0.34
N ILE A 156 11.36 10.55 -1.18
CA ILE A 156 11.45 9.11 -1.44
C ILE A 156 12.60 8.85 -2.41
N LYS A 157 13.66 8.20 -1.94
CA LYS A 157 14.93 8.04 -2.69
C LYS A 157 15.14 6.58 -3.05
N VAL A 158 14.85 6.25 -4.30
CA VAL A 158 15.10 4.91 -4.86
C VAL A 158 16.42 4.90 -5.63
N PRO A 159 17.52 4.36 -5.08
CA PRO A 159 18.87 4.50 -5.63
C PRO A 159 19.05 3.75 -6.96
N ARG A 160 19.70 4.40 -7.93
CA ARG A 160 20.13 3.78 -9.19
C ARG A 160 21.21 2.73 -8.88
N GLU A 161 21.21 1.64 -9.66
CA GLU A 161 22.27 0.62 -9.59
C GLU A 161 23.67 1.23 -9.74
#